data_AF-A0A3S4JF10-F1
#
_entry.id   AF-A0A3S4JF10-F1
#
_cell.length_a   1.000
_cell.length_b   1.000
_cell.length_c   1.000
_cell.angle_alpha   90.00
_cell.angle_beta   90.00
_cell.angle_gamma   90.00
#
_symmetry.space_group_name_H-M   'P 1'
#
loop_
_entity.id
_entity.type
_entity.pdbx_description
1 polymer ?
#
loop_
_entity_poly.entity_id
_entity_poly.type
_entity_poly.pdbx_seq_one_letter_code
_entity_poly.pdbx_strand_id
1 'polypeptide(L)'
;MNRYALFFVCIFSTSALPAMAALDPSQPLSPAPPLSLFKAWAKPIKPFQITEGVWYVGTENLSSILLTTPAGHILIDAGLDESAPQIKANIEAAGFRLTDIRYLLNSHARLDQAGAWHV
;
A
#
# COMPACT_ATOMS: atom_id res chain seq x y z
N MET A 1 -52.50 30.72 19.49
CA MET A 1 -52.91 29.42 20.09
C MET A 1 -52.56 28.33 19.07
N ASN A 2 -51.76 27.28 19.27
CA ASN A 2 -51.15 26.66 20.44
C ASN A 2 -49.97 25.75 19.97
N ARG A 3 -48.74 26.07 20.42
CA ARG A 3 -47.65 25.19 20.92
C ARG A 3 -47.59 23.71 20.49
N TYR A 4 -46.62 23.40 19.61
CA TYR A 4 -45.80 22.19 19.69
C TYR A 4 -44.33 22.55 19.42
N ALA A 5 -43.60 22.75 20.51
CA ALA A 5 -42.16 22.93 20.52
C ALA A 5 -41.49 21.58 20.23
N LEU A 6 -40.87 21.44 19.06
CA LEU A 6 -40.00 20.33 18.75
C LEU A 6 -38.61 20.66 19.33
N PHE A 7 -38.38 20.22 20.56
CA PHE A 7 -37.08 20.31 21.23
C PHE A 7 -36.06 19.46 20.45
N PHE A 8 -35.19 20.11 19.68
CA PHE A 8 -33.94 19.53 19.21
C PHE A 8 -33.01 19.42 20.41
N VAL A 9 -32.97 18.25 21.04
CA VAL A 9 -31.96 17.93 22.06
C VAL A 9 -30.65 17.73 21.33
N CYS A 10 -29.81 18.77 21.27
CA CYS A 10 -28.39 18.63 20.95
C CYS A 10 -27.72 17.90 22.12
N ILE A 11 -27.66 16.57 22.04
CA ILE A 11 -26.74 15.79 22.86
C ILE A 11 -25.34 16.11 22.32
N PHE A 12 -24.65 17.05 22.95
CA PHE A 12 -23.19 17.14 22.84
C PHE A 12 -22.63 15.89 23.52
N SER A 13 -22.44 14.83 22.74
CA SER A 13 -21.60 13.71 23.14
C SER A 13 -20.18 14.26 23.30
N THR A 14 -19.77 14.52 24.53
CA THR A 14 -18.36 14.72 24.89
C THR A 14 -17.65 13.39 24.69
N SER A 15 -17.29 13.06 23.46
CA SER A 15 -16.28 12.05 23.21
C SER A 15 -14.99 12.56 23.84
N ALA A 16 -14.54 11.90 24.91
CA ALA A 16 -13.19 12.09 25.41
C ALA A 16 -12.25 11.87 24.21
N LEU A 17 -11.58 12.94 23.77
CA LEU A 17 -10.49 12.80 22.82
C LEU A 17 -9.54 11.76 23.43
N PRO A 18 -9.18 10.68 22.71
CA PRO A 18 -8.18 9.77 23.21
C PRO A 18 -6.94 10.61 23.50
N ALA A 19 -6.42 10.52 24.73
CA ALA A 19 -5.16 11.15 25.06
C ALA A 19 -4.12 10.61 24.08
N MET A 20 -3.67 11.46 23.15
CA MET A 20 -2.54 11.14 22.30
C MET A 20 -1.36 10.94 23.24
N ALA A 21 -0.88 9.70 23.35
CA ALA A 21 0.35 9.41 24.08
C ALA A 21 1.46 10.31 23.51
N ALA A 22 2.17 11.00 24.39
CA ALA A 22 3.32 11.79 23.99
C ALA A 22 4.40 10.86 23.40
N LEU A 23 5.08 11.31 22.35
CA LEU A 23 6.23 10.59 21.79
C LEU A 23 7.33 10.51 22.85
N ASP A 24 7.73 9.30 23.22
CA ASP A 24 8.80 9.04 24.19
C ASP A 24 10.08 8.64 23.45
N PRO A 25 11.12 9.50 23.43
CA PRO A 25 12.39 9.18 22.78
C PRO A 25 13.15 8.03 23.48
N SER A 26 12.76 7.67 24.72
CA SER A 26 13.31 6.55 25.46
C SER A 26 12.57 5.23 25.24
N GLN A 27 11.50 5.24 24.42
CA GLN A 27 10.75 4.03 24.11
C GLN A 27 11.68 2.96 23.48
N PRO A 28 11.69 1.73 24.01
CA PRO A 28 12.49 0.65 23.44
C PRO A 28 12.10 0.35 21.99
N LEU A 29 13.10 0.13 21.15
CA LEU A 29 12.87 -0.32 19.77
C LEU A 29 12.33 -1.75 19.75
N SER A 30 11.37 -2.01 18.86
CA SER A 30 10.94 -3.37 18.55
C SER A 30 11.96 -4.06 17.63
N PRO A 31 12.25 -5.36 17.84
CA PRO A 31 13.13 -6.11 16.94
C PRO A 31 12.50 -6.18 15.53
N ALA A 32 13.33 -6.03 14.51
CA ALA A 32 12.90 -6.28 13.14
C ALA A 32 12.74 -7.78 12.89
N PRO A 33 11.79 -8.20 12.02
CA PRO A 33 11.76 -9.56 11.52
C PRO A 33 13.06 -9.94 10.80
N PRO A 34 13.45 -11.23 10.77
CA PRO A 34 14.65 -11.65 10.07
C PRO A 34 14.52 -11.45 8.55
N LEU A 35 15.62 -11.10 7.88
CA LEU A 35 15.62 -10.87 6.43
C LEU A 35 15.11 -12.08 5.63
N SER A 36 15.35 -13.29 6.13
CA SER A 36 14.88 -14.55 5.53
C SER A 36 13.35 -14.61 5.39
N LEU A 37 12.60 -13.96 6.27
CA LEU A 37 11.14 -13.88 6.17
C LEU A 37 10.72 -13.09 4.93
N PHE A 38 11.29 -11.90 4.75
CA PHE A 38 11.00 -11.07 3.57
C PHE A 38 11.46 -11.76 2.27
N LYS A 39 12.58 -12.49 2.29
CA LYS A 39 13.02 -13.31 1.14
C LYS A 39 12.05 -14.44 0.82
N ALA A 40 11.44 -15.06 1.83
CA ALA A 40 10.41 -16.06 1.61
C ALA A 40 9.14 -15.43 1.00
N TRP A 41 8.78 -14.21 1.39
CA TRP A 41 7.67 -13.46 0.81
C TRP A 41 7.94 -12.99 -0.63
N ALA A 42 9.19 -12.71 -0.95
CA ALA A 42 9.64 -12.21 -2.25
C ALA A 42 9.74 -13.29 -3.36
N LYS A 43 9.32 -14.53 -3.10
CA LYS A 43 9.29 -15.60 -4.11
C LYS A 43 8.41 -15.21 -5.30
N PRO A 44 8.81 -15.55 -6.53
CA PRO A 44 8.09 -15.10 -7.73
C PRO A 44 6.73 -15.80 -7.87
N ILE A 45 5.75 -15.05 -8.39
CA ILE A 45 4.47 -15.57 -8.85
C ILE A 45 4.15 -14.99 -10.22
N LYS A 46 3.41 -15.72 -11.06
CA LYS A 46 2.94 -15.21 -12.36
C LYS A 46 2.00 -14.03 -12.12
N PRO A 47 2.07 -12.96 -12.95
CA PRO A 47 1.14 -11.86 -12.85
C PRO A 47 -0.26 -12.32 -13.26
N PHE A 48 -1.27 -11.68 -12.69
CA PHE A 48 -2.66 -11.98 -13.02
C PHE A 48 -3.53 -10.74 -12.86
N GLN A 49 -4.63 -10.73 -13.60
CA GLN A 49 -5.62 -9.67 -13.51
C GLN A 49 -6.54 -9.91 -12.30
N ILE A 50 -6.62 -8.94 -11.40
CA ILE A 50 -7.55 -8.99 -10.25
C ILE A 50 -8.95 -8.62 -10.74
N THR A 51 -9.04 -7.52 -11.50
CA THR A 51 -10.26 -7.05 -12.16
C THR A 51 -9.89 -6.16 -13.35
N GLU A 52 -10.88 -5.65 -14.09
CA GLU A 52 -10.64 -4.77 -15.24
C GLU A 52 -9.71 -3.60 -14.85
N GLY A 53 -8.59 -3.45 -15.58
CA GLY A 53 -7.60 -2.40 -15.33
C GLY A 53 -6.73 -2.56 -14.07
N VAL A 54 -6.88 -3.65 -13.29
CA VAL A 54 -6.12 -3.86 -12.05
C VAL A 54 -5.37 -5.19 -12.09
N TRP A 55 -4.06 -5.12 -11.98
CA TRP A 55 -3.16 -6.26 -12.14
C TRP A 55 -2.29 -6.47 -10.90
N TYR A 56 -2.16 -7.73 -10.50
CA TYR A 56 -1.14 -8.14 -9.55
C TYR A 56 0.17 -8.43 -10.29
N VAL A 57 1.23 -7.71 -9.93
CA VAL A 57 2.57 -7.83 -10.52
C VAL A 57 3.67 -8.05 -9.46
N GLY A 58 3.28 -8.28 -8.21
CA GLY A 58 4.18 -8.51 -7.07
C GLY A 58 4.74 -9.93 -6.96
N THR A 59 5.01 -10.35 -5.74
CA THR A 59 5.58 -11.66 -5.39
C THR A 59 4.55 -12.54 -4.68
N GLU A 60 4.91 -13.72 -4.19
CA GLU A 60 3.98 -14.61 -3.45
C GLU A 60 3.32 -13.91 -2.25
N ASN A 61 4.03 -13.01 -1.56
CA ASN A 61 3.51 -12.35 -0.36
C ASN A 61 3.99 -10.90 -0.15
N LEU A 62 4.55 -10.25 -1.19
CA LEU A 62 4.77 -8.79 -1.24
C LEU A 62 3.99 -8.24 -2.42
N SER A 63 2.94 -7.48 -2.12
CA SER A 63 2.05 -6.93 -3.14
C SER A 63 2.76 -5.87 -3.98
N SER A 64 2.54 -5.91 -5.28
CA SER A 64 2.75 -4.79 -6.18
C SER A 64 1.60 -4.78 -7.18
N ILE A 65 0.89 -3.66 -7.25
CA ILE A 65 -0.38 -3.55 -7.99
C ILE A 65 -0.22 -2.52 -9.11
N LEU A 66 -0.49 -2.94 -10.34
CA LEU A 66 -0.50 -2.07 -11.51
C LEU A 66 -1.94 -1.69 -11.86
N LEU A 67 -2.23 -0.39 -11.81
CA LEU A 67 -3.48 0.19 -12.29
C LEU A 67 -3.25 0.76 -13.68
N THR A 68 -3.98 0.26 -14.67
CA THR A 68 -3.77 0.62 -16.08
C THR A 68 -4.85 1.55 -16.60
N THR A 69 -4.42 2.59 -17.33
CA THR A 69 -5.30 3.56 -17.98
C THR A 69 -4.72 3.96 -19.34
N PRO A 70 -5.52 4.51 -20.27
CA PRO A 70 -5.02 5.04 -21.53
C PRO A 70 -4.04 6.22 -21.40
N ALA A 71 -4.03 6.93 -20.27
CA ALA A 71 -3.13 8.07 -20.02
C ALA A 71 -1.79 7.67 -19.39
N GLY A 72 -1.62 6.38 -19.08
CA GLY A 72 -0.49 5.83 -18.33
C GLY A 72 -0.94 5.02 -17.12
N HIS A 73 0.02 4.45 -16.40
CA HIS A 73 -0.22 3.49 -15.33
C HIS A 73 0.23 4.03 -13.97
N ILE A 74 -0.33 3.45 -12.92
CA ILE A 74 0.08 3.70 -11.53
C ILE A 74 0.57 2.36 -10.97
N LEU A 75 1.75 2.34 -10.37
CA LEU A 75 2.25 1.18 -9.62
C LEU A 75 2.15 1.47 -8.13
N ILE A 76 1.55 0.56 -7.37
CA ILE A 76 1.47 0.62 -5.91
C ILE A 76 2.45 -0.40 -5.35
N ASP A 77 3.41 0.09 -4.56
CA ASP A 77 4.51 -0.64 -3.93
C ASP A 77 5.44 -1.39 -4.91
N ALA A 78 6.65 -1.68 -4.44
CA ALA A 78 7.74 -2.23 -5.25
C ALA A 78 8.49 -3.39 -4.58
N GLY A 79 8.00 -3.92 -3.46
CA GLY A 79 8.63 -5.06 -2.79
C GLY A 79 10.05 -4.75 -2.26
N LEU A 80 10.87 -5.80 -2.17
CA LEU A 80 12.30 -5.69 -1.87
C LEU A 80 13.06 -5.07 -3.05
N ASP A 81 14.25 -4.51 -2.79
CA ASP A 81 15.17 -4.06 -3.85
C ASP A 81 15.48 -5.18 -4.86
N GLU A 82 15.72 -6.39 -4.35
CA GLU A 82 15.97 -7.61 -5.14
C GLU A 82 14.75 -8.05 -5.98
N SER A 83 13.53 -7.56 -5.67
CA SER A 83 12.30 -7.88 -6.40
C SER A 83 12.11 -7.04 -7.67
N ALA A 84 12.88 -5.95 -7.87
CA ALA A 84 12.70 -5.05 -9.01
C ALA A 84 12.71 -5.78 -10.36
N PRO A 85 13.66 -6.68 -10.67
CA PRO A 85 13.68 -7.39 -11.95
C PRO A 85 12.44 -8.25 -12.19
N GLN A 86 11.92 -8.91 -11.14
CA GLN A 86 10.72 -9.73 -11.22
C GLN A 86 9.46 -8.89 -11.45
N ILE A 87 9.32 -7.75 -10.75
CA ILE A 87 8.18 -6.85 -10.92
C ILE A 87 8.18 -6.27 -12.34
N LYS A 88 9.36 -5.86 -12.86
CA LYS A 88 9.51 -5.42 -14.25
C LYS A 88 9.08 -6.50 -15.25
N ALA A 89 9.57 -7.72 -15.07
CA ALA A 89 9.19 -8.86 -15.91
C ALA A 89 7.69 -9.19 -15.82
N ASN A 90 7.07 -9.04 -14.65
CA ASN A 90 5.64 -9.25 -14.47
C ASN A 90 4.79 -8.21 -15.19
N ILE A 91 5.19 -6.93 -15.15
CA ILE A 91 4.53 -5.84 -15.88
C ILE A 91 4.59 -6.10 -17.40
N GLU A 92 5.75 -6.51 -17.90
CA GLU A 92 5.94 -6.86 -19.31
C GLU A 92 5.14 -8.12 -19.72
N ALA A 93 5.15 -9.16 -18.89
CA ALA A 93 4.37 -10.38 -19.13
C ALA A 93 2.85 -10.15 -19.08
N ALA A 94 2.40 -9.15 -18.33
CA ALA A 94 1.01 -8.67 -18.34
C ALA A 94 0.67 -7.82 -19.59
N GLY A 95 1.65 -7.55 -20.46
CA GLY A 95 1.46 -6.84 -21.73
C GLY A 95 1.62 -5.32 -21.63
N PHE A 96 2.18 -4.81 -20.54
CA PHE A 96 2.37 -3.38 -20.32
C PHE A 96 3.84 -2.98 -20.42
N ARG A 97 4.11 -1.69 -20.63
CA ARG A 97 5.48 -1.15 -20.68
C ARG A 97 5.77 -0.36 -19.43
N LEU A 98 6.97 -0.51 -18.90
CA LEU A 98 7.45 0.27 -17.76
C LEU A 98 7.40 1.78 -18.02
N THR A 99 7.69 2.19 -19.26
CA THR A 99 7.66 3.61 -19.68
C THR A 99 6.28 4.25 -19.63
N ASP A 100 5.21 3.45 -19.53
CA ASP A 100 3.85 3.96 -19.41
C ASP A 100 3.46 4.21 -17.93
N ILE A 101 4.27 3.80 -16.96
CA ILE A 101 4.06 4.10 -15.54
C ILE A 101 4.36 5.57 -15.26
N ARG A 102 3.37 6.30 -14.76
CA ARG A 102 3.44 7.74 -14.48
C ARG A 102 3.63 8.04 -13.00
N TYR A 103 3.13 7.17 -12.14
CA TYR A 103 3.14 7.36 -10.70
C TYR A 103 3.53 6.08 -9.98
N LEU A 104 4.36 6.23 -8.96
CA LEU A 104 4.65 5.21 -7.95
C LEU A 104 4.01 5.65 -6.64
N LEU A 105 3.16 4.81 -6.07
CA LEU A 105 2.51 5.04 -4.77
C LEU A 105 3.05 4.07 -3.74
N ASN A 106 3.34 4.57 -2.53
CA ASN A 106 3.82 3.75 -1.42
C ASN A 106 2.76 3.58 -0.35
N SER A 107 2.59 2.36 0.17
CA SER A 107 1.81 2.12 1.37
C SER A 107 2.57 2.56 2.64
N HIS A 108 3.79 2.06 2.84
CA HIS A 108 4.68 2.46 3.94
C HIS A 108 6.16 2.32 3.58
N ALA A 109 7.00 3.16 4.20
CA ALA A 109 8.41 3.31 3.87
C ALA A 109 9.31 2.29 4.60
N ARG A 110 9.07 0.99 4.35
CA ARG A 110 9.97 -0.10 4.79
C ARG A 110 10.42 -0.94 3.59
N LEU A 111 11.48 -1.70 3.79
CA LEU A 111 12.14 -2.49 2.73
C LEU A 111 11.19 -3.40 1.95
N ASP A 112 10.13 -3.90 2.59
CA ASP A 112 9.20 -4.89 2.03
C ASP A 112 8.22 -4.29 1.04
N GLN A 113 8.10 -2.96 0.98
CA GLN A 113 7.22 -2.24 0.04
C GLN A 113 7.96 -1.17 -0.76
N ALA A 114 8.94 -0.51 -0.14
CA ALA A 114 9.68 0.60 -0.71
C ALA A 114 11.13 0.25 -1.12
N GLY A 115 11.50 -1.04 -1.08
CA GLY A 115 12.86 -1.48 -1.37
C GLY A 115 13.31 -1.14 -2.79
N ALA A 116 12.47 -1.43 -3.78
CA ALA A 116 12.77 -1.14 -5.19
C ALA A 116 12.09 0.14 -5.69
N TRP A 117 12.38 1.30 -5.08
CA TRP A 117 11.83 2.59 -5.55
C TRP A 117 12.42 3.11 -6.88
N HIS A 118 12.98 2.20 -7.68
CA HIS A 118 13.63 2.39 -8.99
C HIS A 118 13.09 1.41 -10.06
N VAL A 119 11.95 0.77 -9.78
CA VAL A 119 11.22 -0.05 -10.76
C VAL A 119 10.92 0.76 -12.03
#